data_AF-A0A1S3TQ91-F1
#
_entry.id   AF-A0A1S3TQ91-F1
#
_cell.length_a   1.000
_cell.length_b   1.000
_cell.length_c   1.000
_cell.angle_alpha   90.00
_cell.angle_beta   90.00
_cell.angle_gamma   90.00
#
_symmetry.space_group_name_H-M   'P 1'
#
loop_
_entity.id
_entity.type
_entity.pdbx_description
1 polymer ?
#
loop_
_entity_poly.entity_id
_entity_poly.type
_entity_poly.pdbx_seq_one_letter_code
_entity_poly.pdbx_strand_id
1 'polypeptide(L)'
;MVSKPLKKCDIFSGEWVPNPEAPYYTNATCWEIHEHQNCMKYGRPDSEFMKWRWKPNECELPIFNPFHFLEIMRGKSMAFVGDSIGRNHMQSMICLLSRAEWPVDVSYTDDFSFKRWLYSNYNFTMATFWSPYLVRAEQVDSKGDLINIYLDEFDEKWTAQIKEFDYVIINGGQWFLRPIVFYEKQKIVGCQYCSWENVTHLTWHSGYGKAFRTAYKAIVNFGNSKVVTILRTYAPSHFENGVWDKGGNCIRTKPFKSNETRLEGYNLELHTIQLEEFKRAEKKATKRGLKFMLLDTTQAMLLRPDGHPNNYGHWPQENMTLPNDCVHWCLPGPIDTMADFLLETLKREGFTSFPKKDFI
;
A
#
# COMPACT_ATOMS: atom_id res chain seq x y z
N MET A 1 -22.39 -22.90 28.14
CA MET A 1 -21.23 -22.00 28.34
C MET A 1 -21.38 -20.83 27.40
N VAL A 2 -21.54 -19.61 27.94
CA VAL A 2 -21.62 -18.39 27.13
C VAL A 2 -20.24 -18.18 26.49
N SER A 3 -20.15 -18.30 25.16
CA SER A 3 -18.92 -17.99 24.42
C SER A 3 -18.54 -16.54 24.75
N LYS A 4 -17.42 -16.35 25.45
CA LYS A 4 -16.82 -15.02 25.60
C LYS A 4 -16.70 -14.42 24.20
N PRO A 5 -17.06 -13.13 24.00
CA PRO A 5 -16.73 -12.45 22.75
C PRO A 5 -15.23 -12.63 22.55
N LEU A 6 -14.80 -13.14 21.39
CA LEU A 6 -13.39 -13.13 21.00
C LEU A 6 -12.91 -11.70 21.23
N LYS A 7 -11.99 -11.51 22.18
CA LYS A 7 -11.36 -10.21 22.42
C LYS A 7 -10.84 -9.76 21.05
N LYS A 8 -11.29 -8.61 20.57
CA LYS A 8 -10.95 -8.11 19.23
C LYS A 8 -9.46 -7.81 19.23
N CYS A 9 -8.64 -8.80 18.90
CA CYS A 9 -7.19 -8.70 18.89
C CYS A 9 -6.78 -7.65 17.86
N ASP A 10 -5.95 -6.69 18.27
CA ASP A 10 -5.27 -5.84 17.30
C ASP A 10 -4.13 -6.62 16.64
N ILE A 11 -4.27 -6.95 15.35
CA ILE A 11 -3.23 -7.66 14.59
C ILE A 11 -2.12 -6.74 14.12
N PHE A 12 -2.32 -5.43 14.17
CA PHE A 12 -1.39 -4.44 13.65
C PHE A 12 -0.34 -4.00 14.66
N SER A 13 -0.54 -4.33 15.94
CA SER A 13 0.39 -4.06 17.05
C SER A 13 1.09 -5.33 17.54
N GLY A 14 2.43 -5.33 17.54
CA GLY A 14 3.21 -6.56 17.70
C GLY A 14 4.70 -6.36 17.55
N GLU A 15 5.40 -7.47 17.31
CA GLU A 15 6.85 -7.54 17.11
C GLU A 15 7.19 -8.45 15.92
N TRP A 16 8.33 -8.20 15.29
CA TRP A 16 8.90 -9.14 14.33
C TRP A 16 9.61 -10.28 15.06
N VAL A 17 9.29 -11.51 14.69
CA VAL A 17 9.93 -12.72 15.20
C VAL A 17 10.54 -13.54 14.07
N PRO A 18 11.62 -14.29 14.31
CA PRO A 18 12.22 -15.14 13.28
C PRO A 18 11.21 -16.14 12.71
N ASN A 19 11.30 -16.36 11.40
CA ASN A 19 10.51 -17.31 10.64
C ASN A 19 11.41 -18.05 9.64
N PRO A 20 11.97 -19.21 10.01
CA PRO A 20 12.90 -19.95 9.15
C PRO A 20 12.24 -20.52 7.88
N GLU A 21 10.91 -20.66 7.87
CA GLU A 21 10.14 -21.24 6.77
C GLU A 21 9.96 -20.28 5.58
N ALA A 22 10.05 -18.96 5.79
CA ALA A 22 10.04 -17.96 4.72
C ALA A 22 11.35 -18.01 3.89
N PRO A 23 11.45 -17.43 2.68
CA PRO A 23 10.37 -16.86 1.90
C PRO A 23 9.53 -17.95 1.22
N TYR A 24 8.32 -17.57 0.78
CA TYR A 24 7.36 -18.50 0.16
C TYR A 24 7.44 -18.54 -1.38
N TYR A 25 8.31 -17.72 -1.96
CA TYR A 25 8.66 -17.66 -3.37
C TYR A 25 10.08 -17.07 -3.48
N THR A 26 10.66 -17.10 -4.68
CA THR A 26 11.96 -16.49 -4.98
C THR A 26 11.90 -15.70 -6.28
N ASN A 27 12.98 -15.00 -6.62
CA ASN A 27 13.15 -14.35 -7.92
C ASN A 27 13.15 -15.32 -9.11
N ALA A 28 13.39 -16.62 -8.88
CA ALA A 28 13.29 -17.65 -9.92
C ALA A 28 11.85 -18.18 -10.06
N THR A 29 11.06 -18.14 -8.99
CA THR A 29 9.69 -18.67 -9.00
C THR A 29 8.63 -17.59 -9.22
N CYS A 30 8.97 -16.29 -9.18
CA CYS A 30 8.02 -15.22 -9.49
C CYS A 30 8.55 -14.22 -10.52
N TRP A 31 7.84 -14.09 -11.64
CA TRP A 31 8.21 -13.20 -12.75
C TRP A 31 7.71 -11.76 -12.58
N GLU A 32 6.71 -11.53 -11.72
CA GLU A 32 6.09 -10.21 -11.52
C GLU A 32 6.92 -9.29 -10.61
N ILE A 33 8.04 -9.77 -10.06
CA ILE A 33 8.93 -8.93 -9.26
C ILE A 33 9.56 -7.87 -10.17
N HIS A 34 9.21 -6.60 -9.92
CA HIS A 34 9.80 -5.49 -10.65
C HIS A 34 11.32 -5.41 -10.40
N GLU A 35 12.09 -5.02 -11.41
CA GLU A 35 13.56 -5.00 -11.37
C GLU A 35 14.13 -4.34 -10.11
N HIS A 36 13.80 -3.08 -9.81
CA HIS A 36 14.30 -2.38 -8.62
C HIS A 36 13.92 -3.00 -7.26
N GLN A 37 13.00 -3.97 -7.23
CA GLN A 37 12.59 -4.71 -6.03
C GLN A 37 13.22 -6.12 -5.98
N ASN A 38 13.88 -6.56 -7.06
CA ASN A 38 14.47 -7.89 -7.18
C ASN A 38 15.89 -7.93 -6.59
N CYS A 39 15.98 -7.74 -5.27
CA CYS A 39 17.25 -7.57 -4.58
C CYS A 39 18.21 -8.75 -4.76
N MET A 40 17.68 -9.97 -4.82
CA MET A 40 18.49 -11.17 -5.03
C MET A 40 19.05 -11.26 -6.45
N LYS A 41 18.29 -10.84 -7.48
CA LYS A 41 18.78 -10.77 -8.87
C LYS A 41 19.97 -9.83 -8.97
N TYR A 42 19.92 -8.69 -8.28
CA TYR A 42 20.96 -7.66 -8.29
C TYR A 42 22.07 -7.88 -7.26
N GLY A 43 22.20 -9.09 -6.73
CA GLY A 43 23.38 -9.52 -5.98
C GLY A 43 23.39 -9.10 -4.52
N ARG A 44 22.24 -8.83 -3.90
CA ARG A 44 22.15 -8.62 -2.45
C ARG A 44 22.71 -9.85 -1.71
N PRO A 45 23.73 -9.70 -0.84
CA PRO A 45 24.42 -10.83 -0.25
C PRO A 45 23.72 -11.41 0.98
N ASP A 46 22.98 -10.59 1.73
CA ASP A 46 22.23 -11.03 2.90
C ASP A 46 20.80 -11.48 2.55
N SER A 47 20.33 -12.54 3.19
CA SER A 47 18.98 -13.11 2.97
C SER A 47 18.11 -13.16 4.24
N GLU A 48 18.68 -12.84 5.39
CA GLU A 48 18.01 -12.91 6.70
C GLU A 48 16.82 -11.96 6.82
N PHE A 49 16.79 -10.87 6.04
CA PHE A 49 15.63 -9.96 5.99
C PHE A 49 14.35 -10.66 5.50
N MET A 50 14.46 -11.78 4.77
CA MET A 50 13.28 -12.56 4.35
C MET A 50 12.77 -13.51 5.44
N LYS A 51 13.55 -13.75 6.51
CA LYS A 51 13.30 -14.79 7.52
C LYS A 51 12.57 -14.28 8.76
N TRP A 52 11.57 -13.43 8.56
CA TRP A 52 10.81 -12.80 9.65
C TRP A 52 9.31 -12.91 9.40
N ARG A 53 8.54 -13.00 10.48
CA ARG A 53 7.09 -12.86 10.46
C ARG A 53 6.62 -11.90 11.55
N TRP A 54 5.49 -11.24 11.32
CA TRP A 54 4.87 -10.40 12.33
C TRP A 54 4.10 -11.24 13.34
N LYS A 55 4.30 -10.97 14.63
CA LYS A 55 3.56 -11.58 15.73
C LYS A 55 2.82 -10.50 16.51
N PRO A 56 1.48 -10.44 16.42
CA PRO A 56 0.69 -9.53 17.24
C PRO A 56 0.87 -9.79 18.75
N ASN A 57 0.69 -8.76 19.57
CA ASN A 57 0.86 -8.86 21.01
C ASN A 57 -0.19 -9.76 21.69
N GLU A 58 -1.42 -9.74 21.17
CA GLU A 58 -2.57 -10.36 21.84
C GLU A 58 -3.07 -11.65 21.17
N CYS A 59 -2.56 -11.99 19.99
CA CYS A 59 -2.99 -13.16 19.25
C CYS A 59 -1.94 -13.60 18.22
N GLU A 60 -2.22 -14.73 17.56
CA GLU A 60 -1.45 -15.20 16.43
C GLU A 60 -1.99 -14.61 15.12
N LEU A 61 -1.07 -14.22 14.24
CA LEU A 61 -1.36 -13.94 12.84
C LEU A 61 -0.94 -15.16 12.01
N PRO A 62 -1.89 -15.87 11.39
CA PRO A 62 -1.55 -16.99 10.51
C PRO A 62 -0.78 -16.51 9.28
N ILE A 63 0.18 -17.32 8.83
CA ILE A 63 0.86 -17.11 7.54
C ILE A 63 -0.16 -17.18 6.40
N PHE A 64 0.04 -16.32 5.39
CA PHE A 64 -0.78 -16.22 4.22
C PHE A 64 -0.93 -17.57 3.51
N ASN A 65 -2.18 -18.01 3.38
CA ASN A 65 -2.54 -19.17 2.61
C ASN A 65 -3.19 -18.71 1.29
N PRO A 66 -2.54 -18.92 0.13
CA PRO A 66 -3.02 -18.42 -1.15
C PRO A 66 -4.34 -19.07 -1.57
N PHE A 67 -4.54 -20.36 -1.29
CA PHE A 67 -5.78 -21.07 -1.59
C PHE A 67 -6.95 -20.47 -0.81
N HIS A 68 -6.77 -20.22 0.50
CA HIS A 68 -7.80 -19.60 1.32
C HIS A 68 -8.15 -18.18 0.86
N PHE A 69 -7.15 -17.38 0.48
CA PHE A 69 -7.39 -16.04 -0.04
C PHE A 69 -8.20 -16.11 -1.34
N LEU A 70 -7.78 -16.94 -2.30
CA LEU A 70 -8.46 -17.07 -3.59
C LEU A 70 -9.88 -17.60 -3.44
N GLU A 71 -10.15 -18.52 -2.50
CA GLU A 71 -11.52 -18.95 -2.19
C GLU A 71 -12.38 -17.82 -1.61
N ILE A 72 -11.84 -17.00 -0.68
CA ILE A 72 -12.55 -15.82 -0.16
C ILE A 72 -12.84 -14.81 -1.27
N MET A 73 -11.94 -14.72 -2.26
CA MET A 73 -12.01 -13.78 -3.38
C MET A 73 -12.69 -14.36 -4.63
N ARG A 74 -13.20 -15.59 -4.57
CA ARG A 74 -13.86 -16.27 -5.69
C ARG A 74 -15.05 -15.46 -6.21
N GLY A 75 -15.05 -15.18 -7.51
CA GLY A 75 -16.09 -14.40 -8.18
C GLY A 75 -16.10 -12.91 -7.80
N LYS A 76 -15.00 -12.40 -7.22
CA LYS A 76 -14.87 -11.02 -6.78
C LYS A 76 -13.77 -10.27 -7.51
N SER A 77 -13.64 -9.00 -7.19
CA SER A 77 -12.69 -8.08 -7.80
C SER A 77 -12.07 -7.15 -6.75
N MET A 78 -10.77 -6.86 -6.90
CA MET A 78 -10.01 -6.01 -5.99
C MET A 78 -9.13 -5.03 -6.76
N ALA A 79 -9.23 -3.74 -6.46
CA ALA A 79 -8.39 -2.70 -7.03
C ALA A 79 -7.41 -2.12 -5.99
N PHE A 80 -6.14 -2.02 -6.37
CA PHE A 80 -5.12 -1.22 -5.67
C PHE A 80 -5.06 0.16 -6.32
N VAL A 81 -5.31 1.22 -5.55
CA VAL A 81 -5.32 2.60 -6.04
C VAL A 81 -4.35 3.41 -5.20
N GLY A 82 -3.30 3.92 -5.83
CA GLY A 82 -2.31 4.71 -5.11
C GLY A 82 -0.97 4.84 -5.81
N ASP A 83 0.07 4.90 -5.00
CA ASP A 83 1.47 5.08 -5.42
C ASP A 83 2.21 3.75 -5.66
N SER A 84 3.53 3.85 -5.84
CA SER A 84 4.41 2.73 -6.15
C SER A 84 4.51 1.69 -5.03
N ILE A 85 4.25 2.05 -3.77
CA ILE A 85 4.18 1.08 -2.67
C ILE A 85 2.89 0.26 -2.76
N GLY A 86 1.81 0.85 -3.30
CA GLY A 86 0.58 0.10 -3.63
C GLY A 86 0.83 -0.98 -4.66
N ARG A 87 1.55 -0.63 -5.73
CA ARG A 87 1.99 -1.59 -6.74
C ARG A 87 2.94 -2.64 -6.16
N ASN A 88 3.90 -2.26 -5.32
CA ASN A 88 4.82 -3.21 -4.66
C ASN A 88 4.06 -4.23 -3.80
N HIS A 89 3.01 -3.81 -3.08
CA HIS A 89 2.11 -4.73 -2.35
C HIS A 89 1.33 -5.64 -3.31
N MET A 90 0.79 -5.11 -4.39
CA MET A 90 0.09 -5.93 -5.41
C MET A 90 1.02 -6.97 -6.06
N GLN A 91 2.27 -6.62 -6.35
CA GLN A 91 3.27 -7.53 -6.92
C GLN A 91 3.63 -8.65 -5.93
N SER A 92 3.81 -8.31 -4.65
CA SER A 92 3.93 -9.31 -3.57
C SER A 92 2.75 -10.28 -3.56
N MET A 93 1.52 -9.76 -3.67
CA MET A 93 0.31 -10.59 -3.75
C MET A 93 0.34 -11.54 -4.95
N ILE A 94 0.70 -11.08 -6.16
CA ILE A 94 0.83 -11.96 -7.33
C ILE A 94 1.83 -13.08 -7.06
N CYS A 95 2.99 -12.76 -6.50
CA CYS A 95 4.00 -13.76 -6.18
C CYS A 95 3.53 -14.76 -5.11
N LEU A 96 2.86 -14.32 -4.05
CA LEU A 96 2.32 -15.22 -3.03
C LEU A 96 1.21 -16.11 -3.57
N LEU A 97 0.34 -15.56 -4.42
CA LEU A 97 -0.79 -16.27 -5.03
C LEU A 97 -0.35 -17.28 -6.11
N SER A 98 0.80 -17.06 -6.73
CA SER A 98 1.36 -17.97 -7.74
C SER A 98 1.57 -19.41 -7.27
N ARG A 99 1.68 -19.61 -5.95
CA ARG A 99 1.73 -20.93 -5.31
C ARG A 99 0.44 -21.74 -5.46
N ALA A 100 -0.67 -21.07 -5.79
CA ALA A 100 -1.97 -21.67 -6.06
C ALA A 100 -2.35 -21.54 -7.54
N GLU A 101 -2.23 -20.34 -8.11
CA GLU A 101 -2.53 -20.08 -9.52
C GLU A 101 -1.78 -18.84 -10.03
N TRP A 102 -1.29 -18.90 -11.27
CA TRP A 102 -0.79 -17.74 -11.98
C TRP A 102 -1.95 -16.97 -12.63
N PRO A 103 -2.04 -15.64 -12.45
CA PRO A 103 -3.02 -14.87 -13.17
C PRO A 103 -2.63 -14.69 -14.65
N VAL A 104 -3.63 -14.34 -15.46
CA VAL A 104 -3.47 -13.89 -16.85
C VAL A 104 -3.66 -12.37 -16.91
N ASP A 105 -2.81 -11.64 -17.63
CA ASP A 105 -3.03 -10.21 -17.92
C ASP A 105 -4.25 -10.08 -18.85
N VAL A 106 -5.29 -9.41 -18.36
CA VAL A 106 -6.55 -9.13 -19.06
C VAL A 106 -6.79 -7.62 -19.18
N SER A 107 -5.71 -6.83 -19.11
CA SER A 107 -5.74 -5.40 -19.34
C SER A 107 -6.32 -5.09 -20.73
N TYR A 108 -7.24 -4.13 -20.81
CA TYR A 108 -7.83 -3.67 -22.08
C TYR A 108 -7.02 -2.54 -22.73
N THR A 109 -5.89 -2.15 -22.13
CA THR A 109 -4.99 -1.08 -22.58
C THR A 109 -3.55 -1.47 -22.28
N ASP A 110 -2.62 -0.96 -23.09
CA ASP A 110 -1.17 -1.09 -22.89
C ASP A 110 -0.62 -0.05 -21.89
N ASP A 111 -1.47 0.84 -21.37
CA ASP A 111 -1.07 1.84 -20.37
C ASP A 111 -0.65 1.20 -19.05
N PHE A 112 0.64 1.19 -18.75
CA PHE A 112 1.20 0.69 -17.49
C PHE A 112 0.68 1.39 -16.23
N SER A 113 0.03 2.56 -16.37
CA SER A 113 -0.67 3.22 -15.28
C SER A 113 -1.88 2.42 -14.78
N PHE A 114 -2.30 1.41 -15.54
CA PHE A 114 -3.38 0.51 -15.19
C PHE A 114 -3.11 -0.93 -15.65
N LYS A 115 -3.31 -1.90 -14.77
CA LYS A 115 -3.20 -3.33 -15.12
C LYS A 115 -4.31 -4.14 -14.47
N ARG A 116 -4.74 -5.22 -15.14
CA ARG A 116 -5.71 -6.21 -14.64
C ARG A 116 -5.18 -7.63 -14.79
N TRP A 117 -5.32 -8.41 -13.74
CA TRP A 117 -4.89 -9.80 -13.63
C TRP A 117 -6.07 -10.68 -13.23
N LEU A 118 -6.37 -11.70 -14.03
CA LEU A 118 -7.44 -12.65 -13.79
C LEU A 118 -6.89 -14.00 -13.32
N TYR A 119 -7.32 -14.42 -12.12
CA TYR A 119 -7.19 -15.80 -11.64
C TYR A 119 -8.43 -16.56 -12.11
N SER A 120 -8.25 -17.30 -13.19
CA SER A 120 -9.33 -17.87 -14.01
C SER A 120 -10.10 -18.96 -13.26
N ASN A 121 -9.44 -19.84 -12.51
CA ASN A 121 -10.17 -20.89 -11.76
C ASN A 121 -10.98 -20.35 -10.59
N TYR A 122 -10.67 -19.13 -10.15
CA TYR A 122 -11.38 -18.45 -9.07
C TYR A 122 -12.34 -17.37 -9.58
N ASN A 123 -12.27 -17.00 -10.86
CA ASN A 123 -12.92 -15.81 -11.40
C ASN A 123 -12.65 -14.59 -10.50
N PHE A 124 -11.41 -14.45 -10.03
CA PHE A 124 -10.96 -13.35 -9.19
C PHE A 124 -10.14 -12.38 -10.04
N THR A 125 -10.54 -11.12 -10.07
CA THR A 125 -9.79 -10.06 -10.79
C THR A 125 -9.09 -9.15 -9.80
N MET A 126 -7.77 -9.00 -9.96
CA MET A 126 -6.98 -7.99 -9.26
C MET A 126 -6.56 -6.90 -10.25
N ALA A 127 -6.68 -5.64 -9.86
CA ALA A 127 -6.31 -4.51 -10.69
C ALA A 127 -5.43 -3.52 -9.92
N THR A 128 -4.65 -2.73 -10.64
CA THR A 128 -3.91 -1.60 -10.09
C THR A 128 -4.20 -0.33 -10.89
N PHE A 129 -4.33 0.80 -10.19
CA PHE A 129 -4.47 2.13 -10.75
C PHE A 129 -3.39 3.03 -10.19
N TRP A 130 -2.57 3.57 -11.08
CA TRP A 130 -1.57 4.58 -10.74
C TRP A 130 -2.25 5.91 -10.48
N SER A 131 -2.40 6.22 -9.19
CA SER A 131 -2.93 7.50 -8.72
C SER A 131 -2.19 7.91 -7.44
N PRO A 132 -0.90 8.33 -7.55
CA PRO A 132 -0.07 8.58 -6.36
C PRO A 132 -0.59 9.68 -5.43
N TYR A 133 -1.41 10.56 -5.98
CA TYR A 133 -2.07 11.66 -5.26
C TYR A 133 -3.55 11.40 -5.00
N LEU A 134 -4.12 10.28 -5.47
CA LEU A 134 -5.54 9.86 -5.36
C LEU A 134 -6.58 10.78 -6.03
N VAL A 135 -6.23 12.05 -6.26
CA VAL A 135 -7.00 13.08 -6.97
C VAL A 135 -6.37 13.36 -8.33
N ARG A 136 -7.07 14.12 -9.19
CA ARG A 136 -6.54 14.51 -10.49
C ARG A 136 -5.18 15.19 -10.27
N ALA A 137 -4.18 14.71 -11.01
CA ALA A 137 -2.84 15.24 -10.98
C ALA A 137 -2.30 15.32 -12.39
N GLU A 138 -1.59 16.41 -12.68
CA GLU A 138 -1.00 16.68 -13.99
C GLU A 138 0.45 17.13 -13.81
N GLN A 139 1.32 16.57 -14.63
CA GLN A 139 2.73 16.93 -14.63
C GLN A 139 2.89 18.31 -15.28
N VAL A 140 3.60 19.23 -14.63
CA VAL A 140 3.74 20.61 -15.14
C VAL A 140 4.79 20.69 -16.25
N ASP A 141 5.87 19.94 -16.13
CA ASP A 141 6.98 19.94 -17.08
C ASP A 141 7.39 18.51 -17.48
N SER A 142 8.15 18.41 -18.57
CA SER A 142 8.66 17.14 -19.08
C SER A 142 9.72 16.50 -18.17
N LYS A 143 10.25 17.24 -17.18
CA LYS A 143 11.23 16.72 -16.20
C LYS A 143 10.54 16.01 -15.04
N GLY A 144 9.30 16.37 -14.74
CA GLY A 144 8.47 15.75 -13.72
C GLY A 144 8.75 16.17 -12.30
N ASP A 145 9.40 17.32 -12.12
CA ASP A 145 9.80 17.81 -10.80
C ASP A 145 8.65 18.52 -10.08
N LEU A 146 7.76 19.17 -10.84
CA LEU A 146 6.60 19.88 -10.31
C LEU A 146 5.29 19.26 -10.80
N ILE A 147 4.38 18.99 -9.86
CA ILE A 147 3.08 18.37 -10.13
C ILE A 147 1.93 19.30 -9.74
N ASN A 148 0.97 19.51 -10.63
CA ASN A 148 -0.31 20.11 -10.29
C ASN A 148 -1.20 19.04 -9.65
N ILE A 149 -1.76 19.31 -8.47
CA ILE A 149 -2.81 18.48 -7.89
C ILE A 149 -4.08 19.28 -7.66
N TYR A 150 -5.20 18.73 -8.10
CA TYR A 150 -6.51 19.38 -8.05
C TYR A 150 -7.29 18.81 -6.87
N LEU A 151 -7.24 19.50 -5.73
CA LEU A 151 -7.65 18.97 -4.43
C LEU A 151 -9.16 18.74 -4.30
N ASP A 152 -9.96 19.32 -5.19
CA ASP A 152 -11.41 19.17 -5.27
C ASP A 152 -11.90 18.42 -6.52
N GLU A 153 -10.98 17.86 -7.31
CA GLU A 153 -11.30 17.06 -8.51
C GLU A 153 -10.96 15.57 -8.31
N PHE A 154 -11.79 14.71 -8.86
CA PHE A 154 -11.58 13.28 -8.82
C PHE A 154 -10.59 12.84 -9.89
N ASP A 155 -9.77 11.83 -9.59
CA ASP A 155 -9.01 11.14 -10.64
C ASP A 155 -9.93 10.15 -11.36
N GLU A 156 -10.41 10.53 -12.54
CA GLU A 156 -11.35 9.74 -13.33
C GLU A 156 -10.78 8.37 -13.75
N LYS A 157 -9.45 8.21 -13.79
CA LYS A 157 -8.81 6.95 -14.19
C LYS A 157 -9.30 5.77 -13.38
N TRP A 158 -9.43 5.95 -12.07
CA TRP A 158 -9.94 4.92 -11.16
C TRP A 158 -11.38 5.20 -10.72
N THR A 159 -11.76 6.47 -10.55
CA THR A 159 -13.09 6.78 -9.98
C THR A 159 -14.25 6.42 -10.91
N ALA A 160 -14.04 6.44 -12.24
CA ALA A 160 -15.03 6.01 -13.21
C ALA A 160 -15.32 4.49 -13.14
N GLN A 161 -14.36 3.71 -12.64
CA GLN A 161 -14.41 2.23 -12.64
C GLN A 161 -14.67 1.63 -11.26
N ILE A 162 -14.83 2.44 -10.19
CA ILE A 162 -15.00 1.96 -8.80
C ILE A 162 -16.06 0.86 -8.69
N LYS A 163 -17.17 0.99 -9.42
CA LYS A 163 -18.32 0.08 -9.35
C LYS A 163 -18.03 -1.33 -9.88
N GLU A 164 -16.95 -1.49 -10.64
CA GLU A 164 -16.49 -2.79 -11.15
C GLU A 164 -15.77 -3.61 -10.08
N PHE A 165 -15.42 -3.01 -8.93
CA PHE A 165 -14.62 -3.63 -7.88
C PHE A 165 -15.41 -3.88 -6.59
N ASP A 166 -15.27 -5.07 -6.00
CA ASP A 166 -15.83 -5.39 -4.68
C ASP A 166 -14.97 -4.80 -3.56
N TYR A 167 -13.66 -4.73 -3.76
CA TYR A 167 -12.69 -4.16 -2.81
C TYR A 167 -11.84 -3.10 -3.48
N VAL A 168 -11.65 -1.96 -2.80
CA VAL A 168 -10.75 -0.89 -3.24
C VAL A 168 -9.76 -0.60 -2.12
N ILE A 169 -8.50 -0.96 -2.33
CA ILE A 169 -7.38 -0.66 -1.42
C ILE A 169 -6.79 0.69 -1.82
N ILE A 170 -6.90 1.67 -0.93
CA ILE A 170 -6.38 3.03 -1.11
C ILE A 170 -5.07 3.17 -0.33
N ASN A 171 -4.05 3.74 -0.97
CA ASN A 171 -2.83 4.17 -0.31
C ASN A 171 -2.24 5.44 -0.93
N GLY A 172 -1.38 6.12 -0.18
CA GLY A 172 -0.60 7.26 -0.67
C GLY A 172 0.29 7.81 0.43
N GLY A 173 1.31 8.57 0.08
CA GLY A 173 2.18 9.23 1.05
C GLY A 173 3.41 9.86 0.45
N GLN A 174 4.39 9.06 0.03
CA GLN A 174 5.73 9.54 -0.38
C GLN A 174 5.68 10.62 -1.45
N TRP A 175 4.74 10.51 -2.41
CA TRP A 175 4.58 11.46 -3.51
C TRP A 175 4.14 12.85 -3.06
N PHE A 176 3.46 12.97 -1.92
CA PHE A 176 3.02 14.26 -1.36
C PHE A 176 4.16 15.08 -0.75
N LEU A 177 5.36 14.49 -0.62
CA LEU A 177 6.55 15.19 -0.15
C LEU A 177 7.34 15.86 -1.31
N ARG A 178 6.93 15.63 -2.56
CA ARG A 178 7.55 16.26 -3.76
C ARG A 178 7.11 17.72 -3.94
N PRO A 179 7.75 18.50 -4.82
CA PRO A 179 7.25 19.81 -5.21
C PRO A 179 5.88 19.73 -5.89
N ILE A 180 4.92 20.50 -5.39
CA ILE A 180 3.51 20.42 -5.79
C ILE A 180 2.91 21.82 -5.90
N VAL A 181 2.04 22.02 -6.88
CA VAL A 181 1.13 23.17 -6.97
C VAL A 181 -0.29 22.69 -6.67
N PHE A 182 -0.94 23.34 -5.70
CA PHE A 182 -2.29 23.00 -5.27
C PHE A 182 -3.32 23.83 -6.02
N TYR A 183 -4.30 23.16 -6.61
CA TYR A 183 -5.45 23.76 -7.26
C TYR A 183 -6.72 23.46 -6.48
N GLU A 184 -7.59 24.47 -6.34
CA GLU A 184 -9.00 24.29 -6.00
C GLU A 184 -9.85 25.17 -6.92
N LYS A 185 -10.98 24.64 -7.41
CA LYS A 185 -11.86 25.34 -8.37
C LYS A 185 -11.09 25.90 -9.58
N GLN A 186 -10.16 25.11 -10.12
CA GLN A 186 -9.28 25.48 -11.23
C GLN A 186 -8.40 26.73 -10.97
N LYS A 187 -8.12 27.07 -9.71
CA LYS A 187 -7.24 28.18 -9.34
C LYS A 187 -6.14 27.71 -8.41
N ILE A 188 -4.95 28.28 -8.58
CA ILE A 188 -3.82 28.04 -7.66
C ILE A 188 -4.20 28.60 -6.29
N VAL A 189 -4.19 27.73 -5.28
CA VAL A 189 -4.40 28.10 -3.87
C VAL A 189 -3.12 28.08 -3.05
N GLY A 190 -2.05 27.51 -3.61
CA GLY A 190 -0.72 27.56 -3.05
C GLY A 190 0.22 26.56 -3.70
N CYS A 191 1.45 26.50 -3.21
CA CYS A 191 2.43 25.53 -3.65
C CYS A 191 3.29 25.03 -2.49
N GLN A 192 3.97 23.92 -2.74
CA GLN A 192 4.96 23.30 -1.88
C GLN A 192 6.26 23.14 -2.68
N TYR A 193 7.37 23.56 -2.08
CA TYR A 193 8.72 23.50 -2.67
C TYR A 193 8.81 24.09 -4.11
N CYS A 194 7.96 25.07 -4.44
CA CYS A 194 8.02 25.78 -5.72
C CYS A 194 8.81 27.10 -5.60
N SER A 195 9.30 27.64 -6.72
CA SER A 195 10.04 28.90 -6.79
C SER A 195 9.20 30.09 -7.27
N TRP A 196 7.87 29.96 -7.26
CA TRP A 196 6.98 30.96 -7.87
C TRP A 196 6.76 32.17 -6.97
N GLU A 197 7.03 33.36 -7.50
CA GLU A 197 6.72 34.62 -6.85
C GLU A 197 5.18 34.83 -6.80
N ASN A 198 4.67 35.39 -5.71
CA ASN A 198 3.25 35.68 -5.49
C ASN A 198 2.31 34.47 -5.33
N VAL A 199 2.84 33.28 -5.00
CA VAL A 199 2.03 32.11 -4.63
C VAL A 199 2.21 31.79 -3.14
N THR A 200 1.10 31.53 -2.45
CA THR A 200 1.14 31.14 -1.04
C THR A 200 1.84 29.79 -0.87
N HIS A 201 2.87 29.74 -0.03
CA HIS A 201 3.51 28.48 0.34
C HIS A 201 2.64 27.73 1.36
N LEU A 202 2.23 26.51 1.00
CA LEU A 202 1.45 25.63 1.84
C LEU A 202 2.30 24.42 2.25
N THR A 203 2.01 23.89 3.44
CA THR A 203 2.59 22.61 3.86
C THR A 203 1.87 21.45 3.17
N TRP A 204 2.59 20.35 2.98
CA TRP A 204 2.05 19.13 2.39
C TRP A 204 0.83 18.59 3.14
N HIS A 205 0.74 18.84 4.46
CA HIS A 205 -0.37 18.39 5.31
C HIS A 205 -1.75 18.73 4.76
N SER A 206 -1.93 19.98 4.31
CA SER A 206 -3.24 20.46 3.83
C SER A 206 -3.64 19.78 2.53
N GLY A 207 -2.70 19.69 1.59
CA GLY A 207 -2.91 18.98 0.32
C GLY A 207 -3.18 17.51 0.53
N TYR A 208 -2.42 16.86 1.41
CA TYR A 208 -2.54 15.44 1.73
C TYR A 208 -3.90 15.09 2.33
N GLY A 209 -4.32 15.80 3.39
CA GLY A 209 -5.62 15.58 4.01
C GLY A 209 -6.78 15.86 3.05
N LYS A 210 -6.70 16.93 2.25
CA LYS A 210 -7.74 17.26 1.25
C LYS A 210 -7.83 16.20 0.15
N ALA A 211 -6.70 15.69 -0.34
CA ALA A 211 -6.68 14.66 -1.37
C ALA A 211 -7.36 13.36 -0.90
N PHE A 212 -7.01 12.84 0.28
CA PHE A 212 -7.69 11.69 0.88
C PHE A 212 -9.18 11.95 1.08
N ARG A 213 -9.54 13.14 1.58
CA ARG A 213 -10.94 13.53 1.76
C ARG A 213 -11.71 13.51 0.44
N THR A 214 -11.11 13.97 -0.65
CA THR A 214 -11.72 14.01 -1.98
C THR A 214 -11.82 12.61 -2.59
N ALA A 215 -10.78 11.78 -2.47
CA ALA A 215 -10.81 10.38 -2.89
C ALA A 215 -11.93 9.59 -2.17
N TYR A 216 -12.06 9.74 -0.85
CA TYR A 216 -13.14 9.09 -0.10
C TYR A 216 -14.52 9.63 -0.45
N LYS A 217 -14.66 10.93 -0.76
CA LYS A 217 -15.92 11.48 -1.30
C LYS A 217 -16.28 10.81 -2.62
N ALA A 218 -15.32 10.55 -3.51
CA ALA A 218 -15.56 9.86 -4.77
C ALA A 218 -16.16 8.46 -4.51
N ILE A 219 -15.56 7.68 -3.60
CA ILE A 219 -16.07 6.35 -3.24
C ILE A 219 -17.46 6.45 -2.60
N VAL A 220 -17.66 7.40 -1.68
CA VAL A 220 -18.97 7.58 -1.02
C VAL A 220 -20.06 7.99 -2.01
N ASN A 221 -19.71 8.70 -3.09
CA ASN A 221 -20.67 9.20 -4.08
C ASN A 221 -20.93 8.23 -5.24
N PHE A 222 -19.88 7.56 -5.72
CA PHE A 222 -19.93 6.73 -6.92
C PHE A 222 -19.83 5.23 -6.62
N GLY A 223 -19.33 4.84 -5.45
CA GLY A 223 -19.36 3.45 -5.02
C GLY A 223 -20.79 2.94 -4.89
N ASN A 224 -20.99 1.67 -5.24
CA ASN A 224 -22.23 0.97 -4.92
C ASN A 224 -22.15 0.42 -3.48
N SER A 225 -23.27 0.00 -2.90
CA SER A 225 -23.34 -0.50 -1.51
C SER A 225 -22.51 -1.77 -1.24
N LYS A 226 -21.98 -2.43 -2.27
CA LYS A 226 -21.13 -3.62 -2.15
C LYS A 226 -19.64 -3.28 -2.05
N VAL A 227 -19.23 -2.08 -2.47
CA VAL A 227 -17.82 -1.68 -2.44
C VAL A 227 -17.31 -1.59 -1.00
N VAL A 228 -16.26 -2.35 -0.72
CA VAL A 228 -15.50 -2.30 0.53
C VAL A 228 -14.23 -1.48 0.30
N THR A 229 -14.12 -0.35 0.96
CA THR A 229 -12.89 0.47 0.94
C THR A 229 -11.93 -0.03 2.01
N ILE A 230 -10.67 -0.23 1.66
CA ILE A 230 -9.61 -0.56 2.62
C ILE A 230 -8.55 0.53 2.57
N LEU A 231 -8.25 1.19 3.68
CA LEU A 231 -7.06 2.03 3.77
C LEU A 231 -5.87 1.15 4.13
N ARG A 232 -4.86 1.10 3.27
CA ARG A 232 -3.52 0.62 3.64
C ARG A 232 -2.69 1.81 4.07
N THR A 233 -2.30 1.83 5.35
CA THR A 233 -1.61 3.00 5.93
C THR A 233 -0.18 3.17 5.41
N TYR A 234 0.39 4.33 5.69
CA TYR A 234 1.69 4.74 5.21
C TYR A 234 2.79 3.74 5.58
N ALA A 235 3.66 3.39 4.61
CA ALA A 235 4.84 2.56 4.85
C ALA A 235 6.07 3.48 4.85
N PRO A 236 6.75 3.66 6.00
CA PRO A 236 7.87 4.56 6.11
C PRO A 236 9.06 4.17 5.23
N SER A 237 9.81 5.17 4.77
CA SER A 237 11.15 4.99 4.23
C SER A 237 12.20 5.02 5.35
N HIS A 238 13.36 4.40 5.12
CA HIS A 238 14.43 4.27 6.13
C HIS A 238 15.76 4.82 5.63
N PHE A 239 15.77 6.05 5.11
CA PHE A 239 17.03 6.70 4.77
C PHE A 239 17.84 7.05 6.03
N GLU A 240 19.08 6.59 6.04
CA GLU A 240 20.15 6.92 6.98
C GLU A 240 21.29 7.61 6.22
N ASN A 241 22.17 8.31 6.94
CA ASN A 241 23.37 8.93 6.39
C ASN A 241 23.13 9.96 5.25
N GLY A 242 21.91 10.49 5.14
CA GLY A 242 21.51 11.45 4.12
C GLY A 242 20.03 11.35 3.82
N VAL A 243 19.53 12.27 2.99
CA VAL A 243 18.17 12.21 2.43
C VAL A 243 18.20 11.50 1.07
N TRP A 244 17.02 11.17 0.56
CA TRP A 244 16.82 10.38 -0.65
C TRP A 244 17.56 10.91 -1.89
N ASP A 245 17.71 12.22 -2.03
CA ASP A 245 18.37 12.90 -3.16
C ASP A 245 19.81 13.36 -2.86
N LYS A 246 20.33 13.08 -1.65
CA LYS A 246 21.67 13.53 -1.19
C LYS A 246 22.51 12.39 -0.65
N GLY A 247 22.39 11.20 -1.23
CA GLY A 247 23.24 10.04 -0.91
C GLY A 247 22.84 9.27 0.34
N GLY A 248 21.62 9.46 0.85
CA GLY A 248 21.07 8.60 1.90
C GLY A 248 21.03 7.13 1.48
N ASN A 249 21.12 6.23 2.46
CA ASN A 249 21.15 4.78 2.26
C ASN A 249 20.40 4.04 3.37
N CYS A 250 20.26 2.72 3.24
CA CYS A 250 19.54 1.86 4.20
C CYS A 250 20.27 0.53 4.32
N ILE A 251 21.45 0.56 4.93
CA ILE A 251 22.39 -0.59 4.96
C ILE A 251 22.10 -1.61 6.08
N ARG A 252 21.03 -1.41 6.85
CA ARG A 252 20.69 -2.32 7.95
C ARG A 252 20.34 -3.70 7.41
N THR A 253 20.66 -4.74 8.19
CA THR A 253 20.42 -6.15 7.83
C THR A 253 19.54 -6.88 8.84
N LYS A 254 19.02 -6.15 9.84
CA LYS A 254 18.13 -6.66 10.88
C LYS A 254 16.99 -5.68 11.15
N PRO A 255 15.81 -6.18 11.56
CA PRO A 255 14.70 -5.34 11.97
C PRO A 255 15.05 -4.57 13.25
N PHE A 256 14.34 -3.47 13.47
CA PHE A 256 14.27 -2.85 14.78
C PHE A 256 13.37 -3.67 15.72
N LYS A 257 13.69 -3.68 17.00
CA LYS A 257 12.73 -3.96 18.07
C LYS A 257 11.83 -2.75 18.29
N SER A 258 10.64 -2.94 18.84
CA SER A 258 9.71 -1.82 19.10
C SER A 258 10.27 -0.70 20.00
N ASN A 259 11.31 -0.98 20.80
CA ASN A 259 11.95 0.02 21.66
C ASN A 259 13.19 0.69 21.05
N GLU A 260 13.61 0.30 19.84
CA GLU A 260 14.79 0.85 19.15
C GLU A 260 14.46 2.00 18.22
N THR A 261 13.17 2.18 17.89
CA THR A 261 12.68 3.25 17.02
C THR A 261 11.26 3.66 17.41
N ARG A 262 10.81 4.79 16.91
CA ARG A 262 9.44 5.29 17.08
C ARG A 262 8.99 6.05 15.84
N LEU A 263 7.69 6.06 15.59
CA LEU A 263 7.12 6.84 14.50
C LEU A 263 7.19 8.34 14.85
N GLU A 264 7.93 9.12 14.07
CA GLU A 264 8.14 10.55 14.30
C GLU A 264 8.25 11.37 13.00
N GLY A 265 8.25 12.70 13.14
CA GLY A 265 8.32 13.64 12.02
C GLY A 265 7.22 13.43 10.99
N TYR A 266 7.56 13.58 9.71
CA TYR A 266 6.59 13.45 8.61
C TYR A 266 5.95 12.06 8.53
N ASN A 267 6.64 11.00 9.01
CA ASN A 267 6.07 9.64 9.04
C ASN A 267 4.86 9.57 9.98
N LEU A 268 4.97 10.17 11.17
CA LEU A 268 3.88 10.26 12.14
C LEU A 268 2.74 11.14 11.64
N GLU A 269 3.08 12.27 11.03
CA GLU A 269 2.10 13.22 10.49
C GLU A 269 1.29 12.59 9.34
N LEU A 270 1.94 11.88 8.40
CA LEU A 270 1.27 11.17 7.30
C LEU A 270 0.31 10.09 7.82
N HIS A 271 0.77 9.27 8.77
CA HIS A 271 -0.08 8.23 9.39
C HIS A 271 -1.28 8.84 10.11
N THR A 272 -1.05 9.89 10.91
CA THR A 272 -2.09 10.57 11.68
C THR A 272 -3.17 11.14 10.76
N ILE A 273 -2.77 11.86 9.71
CA ILE A 273 -3.73 12.46 8.75
C ILE A 273 -4.53 11.37 8.02
N GLN A 274 -3.90 10.25 7.63
CA GLN A 274 -4.62 9.13 7.01
C GLN A 274 -5.71 8.58 7.94
N LEU A 275 -5.37 8.33 9.20
CA LEU A 275 -6.33 7.81 10.18
C LEU A 275 -7.45 8.80 10.47
N GLU A 276 -7.15 10.10 10.54
CA GLU A 276 -8.17 11.14 10.74
C GLU A 276 -9.16 11.22 9.57
N GLU A 277 -8.67 11.31 8.33
CA GLU A 277 -9.54 11.39 7.15
C GLU A 277 -10.28 10.08 6.91
N PHE A 278 -9.66 8.93 7.21
CA PHE A 278 -10.32 7.63 7.19
C PHE A 278 -11.50 7.57 8.18
N LYS A 279 -11.29 7.93 9.45
CA LYS A 279 -12.37 7.95 10.46
C LYS A 279 -13.49 8.91 10.08
N ARG A 280 -13.17 10.07 9.49
CA ARG A 280 -14.17 11.02 8.97
C ARG A 280 -14.99 10.42 7.82
N ALA A 281 -14.34 9.70 6.91
CA ALA A 281 -14.97 9.04 5.78
C ALA A 281 -15.83 7.85 6.23
N GLU A 282 -15.29 6.95 7.07
CA GLU A 282 -15.98 5.80 7.63
C GLU A 282 -17.31 6.21 8.29
N LYS A 283 -17.31 7.24 9.15
CA LYS A 283 -18.53 7.75 9.79
C LYS A 283 -19.61 8.17 8.79
N LYS A 284 -19.23 8.68 7.62
CA LYS A 284 -20.18 9.07 6.55
C LYS A 284 -20.59 7.87 5.70
N ALA A 285 -19.64 7.00 5.38
CA ALA A 285 -19.82 5.81 4.58
C ALA A 285 -20.79 4.82 5.24
N THR A 286 -20.64 4.56 6.53
CA THR A 286 -21.52 3.67 7.30
C THR A 286 -22.98 4.13 7.25
N LYS A 287 -23.25 5.44 7.22
CA LYS A 287 -24.61 5.99 7.05
C LYS A 287 -25.22 5.70 5.67
N ARG A 288 -24.39 5.43 4.66
CA ARG A 288 -24.82 5.04 3.31
C ARG A 288 -24.74 3.52 3.07
N GLY A 289 -24.45 2.73 4.12
CA GLY A 289 -24.28 1.29 4.01
C GLY A 289 -22.98 0.85 3.33
N LEU A 290 -22.01 1.77 3.15
CA LEU A 290 -20.69 1.46 2.62
C LEU A 290 -19.76 0.99 3.74
N LYS A 291 -18.84 0.09 3.40
CA LYS A 291 -17.92 -0.50 4.36
C LYS A 291 -16.51 0.05 4.19
N PHE A 292 -15.90 0.44 5.29
CA PHE A 292 -14.53 0.93 5.35
C PHE A 292 -13.77 0.03 6.33
N MET A 293 -12.59 -0.45 5.92
CA MET A 293 -11.70 -1.28 6.71
C MET A 293 -10.33 -0.62 6.79
N LEU A 294 -9.65 -0.83 7.90
CA LEU A 294 -8.30 -0.35 8.12
C LEU A 294 -7.32 -1.52 8.04
N LEU A 295 -6.29 -1.36 7.22
CA LEU A 295 -5.12 -2.22 7.14
C LEU A 295 -3.92 -1.40 7.64
N ASP A 296 -3.73 -1.35 8.96
CA ASP A 296 -2.71 -0.48 9.58
C ASP A 296 -1.33 -1.15 9.55
N THR A 297 -0.61 -0.96 8.44
CA THR A 297 0.71 -1.58 8.22
C THR A 297 1.87 -0.77 8.80
N THR A 298 1.65 0.48 9.21
CA THR A 298 2.73 1.44 9.48
C THR A 298 3.70 0.97 10.54
N GLN A 299 3.23 0.44 11.67
CA GLN A 299 4.12 -0.02 12.75
C GLN A 299 4.98 -1.21 12.29
N ALA A 300 4.36 -2.22 11.67
CA ALA A 300 5.09 -3.38 11.18
C ALA A 300 6.17 -2.97 10.17
N MET A 301 5.86 -2.06 9.24
CA MET A 301 6.84 -1.62 8.24
C MET A 301 7.93 -0.71 8.81
N LEU A 302 7.61 0.13 9.81
CA LEU A 302 8.60 0.97 10.51
C LEU A 302 9.73 0.15 11.16
N LEU A 303 9.44 -1.07 11.59
CA LEU A 303 10.43 -1.92 12.24
C LEU A 303 11.33 -2.67 11.24
N ARG A 304 11.22 -2.39 9.94
CA ARG A 304 11.89 -3.18 8.88
C ARG A 304 12.87 -2.38 8.01
N PRO A 305 13.81 -1.62 8.58
CA PRO A 305 14.80 -0.90 7.78
C PRO A 305 15.67 -1.84 6.94
N ASP A 306 15.73 -3.13 7.29
CA ASP A 306 16.46 -4.19 6.59
C ASP A 306 15.80 -4.66 5.30
N GLY A 307 14.55 -4.31 5.05
CA GLY A 307 13.77 -4.84 3.93
C GLY A 307 13.88 -4.09 2.61
N HIS A 308 14.61 -2.97 2.58
CA HIS A 308 14.71 -2.11 1.40
C HIS A 308 15.75 -2.62 0.40
N PRO A 309 15.60 -2.33 -0.90
CA PRO A 309 16.62 -2.65 -1.90
C PRO A 309 17.97 -1.99 -1.65
N ASN A 310 18.00 -0.78 -1.08
CA ASN A 310 19.20 0.06 -1.06
C ASN A 310 19.77 0.15 -2.49
N ASN A 311 21.03 -0.22 -2.71
CA ASN A 311 21.67 -0.25 -4.01
C ASN A 311 21.46 -1.55 -4.81
N TYR A 312 20.66 -2.49 -4.29
CA TYR A 312 20.38 -3.78 -4.94
C TYR A 312 19.10 -3.73 -5.79
N GLY A 313 18.87 -2.61 -6.49
CA GLY A 313 17.78 -2.46 -7.47
C GLY A 313 18.23 -2.38 -8.92
N HIS A 314 19.54 -2.48 -9.16
CA HIS A 314 20.19 -2.37 -10.47
C HIS A 314 21.58 -3.01 -10.39
N TRP A 315 22.24 -3.27 -11.53
CA TRP A 315 23.60 -3.81 -11.50
C TRP A 315 24.61 -2.77 -11.01
N PRO A 316 25.70 -3.17 -10.31
CA PRO A 316 26.69 -2.23 -9.77
C PRO A 316 27.36 -1.32 -10.80
N GLN A 317 27.38 -1.72 -12.07
CA GLN A 317 27.98 -0.97 -13.18
C GLN A 317 27.03 0.07 -13.79
N GLU A 318 25.75 0.07 -13.41
CA GLU A 318 24.77 1.01 -13.94
C GLU A 318 24.87 2.37 -13.24
N ASN A 319 24.95 3.44 -14.04
CA ASN A 319 24.96 4.80 -13.54
C ASN A 319 23.52 5.28 -13.27
N MET A 320 23.10 5.15 -12.02
CA MET A 320 21.77 5.58 -11.56
C MET A 320 21.83 6.96 -10.91
N THR A 321 20.87 7.83 -11.24
CA THR A 321 20.73 9.16 -10.61
C THR A 321 20.40 9.05 -9.12
N LEU A 322 19.61 8.03 -8.75
CA LEU A 322 19.24 7.71 -7.38
C LEU A 322 19.66 6.25 -7.11
N PRO A 323 20.91 6.03 -6.66
CA PRO A 323 21.45 4.68 -6.56
C PRO A 323 20.88 3.88 -5.38
N ASN A 324 20.34 4.55 -4.34
CA ASN A 324 19.81 3.88 -3.16
C ASN A 324 18.29 4.03 -3.07
N ASP A 325 17.58 2.92 -3.08
CA ASP A 325 16.15 2.87 -2.83
C ASP A 325 15.86 2.41 -1.39
N CYS A 326 15.47 3.37 -0.55
CA CYS A 326 15.03 3.14 0.82
C CYS A 326 13.54 3.43 1.01
N VAL A 327 12.78 3.36 -0.08
CA VAL A 327 11.34 3.64 -0.14
C VAL A 327 10.56 2.38 -0.46
N HIS A 328 10.95 1.66 -1.52
CA HIS A 328 10.33 0.39 -1.92
C HIS A 328 10.89 -0.79 -1.14
N TRP A 329 10.28 -1.95 -1.31
CA TRP A 329 10.61 -3.15 -0.54
C TRP A 329 11.09 -4.26 -1.46
N CYS A 330 12.14 -4.96 -1.04
CA CYS A 330 12.58 -6.17 -1.71
C CYS A 330 11.43 -7.19 -1.79
N LEU A 331 11.36 -7.91 -2.90
CA LEU A 331 10.49 -9.07 -3.05
C LEU A 331 11.32 -10.33 -3.33
N PRO A 332 11.05 -11.45 -2.62
CA PRO A 332 10.26 -11.54 -1.38
C PRO A 332 10.87 -10.71 -0.24
N GLY A 333 10.05 -10.34 0.75
CA GLY A 333 10.51 -9.43 1.82
C GLY A 333 9.40 -9.01 2.79
N PRO A 334 9.63 -7.97 3.63
CA PRO A 334 8.69 -7.59 4.67
C PRO A 334 7.29 -7.22 4.19
N ILE A 335 7.18 -6.70 2.96
CA ILE A 335 5.91 -6.30 2.38
C ILE A 335 4.95 -7.49 2.19
N ASP A 336 5.46 -8.72 2.16
CA ASP A 336 4.65 -9.95 2.08
C ASP A 336 3.71 -10.10 3.28
N THR A 337 4.08 -9.57 4.45
CA THR A 337 3.21 -9.57 5.64
C THR A 337 1.95 -8.72 5.46
N MET A 338 1.90 -7.81 4.48
CA MET A 338 0.66 -7.11 4.14
C MET A 338 -0.43 -8.08 3.63
N ALA A 339 -0.04 -9.20 3.01
CA ALA A 339 -0.95 -10.27 2.61
C ALA A 339 -1.50 -11.04 3.83
N ASP A 340 -0.67 -11.30 4.84
CA ASP A 340 -1.09 -11.90 6.11
C ASP A 340 -2.19 -11.03 6.76
N PHE A 341 -1.93 -9.74 6.87
CA PHE A 341 -2.88 -8.76 7.41
C PHE A 341 -4.16 -8.69 6.60
N LEU A 342 -4.07 -8.64 5.27
CA LEU A 342 -5.22 -8.54 4.39
C LEU A 342 -6.11 -9.77 4.51
N LEU A 343 -5.54 -10.98 4.45
CA LEU A 343 -6.29 -12.22 4.59
C LEU A 343 -7.01 -12.31 5.94
N GLU A 344 -6.31 -12.00 7.03
CA GLU A 344 -6.89 -12.04 8.37
C GLU A 344 -7.99 -10.97 8.55
N THR A 345 -7.80 -9.78 7.98
CA THR A 345 -8.81 -8.70 7.98
C THR A 345 -10.07 -9.14 7.24
N LEU A 346 -9.93 -9.74 6.04
CA LEU A 346 -11.05 -10.25 5.27
C LEU A 346 -11.80 -11.39 5.99
N LYS A 347 -11.05 -12.30 6.64
CA LYS A 347 -11.64 -13.39 7.44
C LYS A 347 -12.48 -12.87 8.59
N ARG A 348 -11.94 -11.96 9.40
CA ARG A 348 -12.65 -11.37 10.56
C ARG A 348 -13.95 -10.69 10.16
N GLU A 349 -13.98 -10.12 8.96
CA GLU A 349 -15.15 -9.46 8.39
C GLU A 349 -16.15 -10.45 7.76
N GLY A 350 -15.67 -11.60 7.27
CA GLY A 350 -16.52 -12.73 6.91
C GLY A 350 -17.27 -13.30 8.13
N PHE A 351 -16.59 -13.46 9.27
CA PHE A 351 -17.21 -13.98 10.49
C PHE A 351 -18.29 -13.07 11.10
N THR A 352 -18.32 -11.78 10.77
CA THR A 352 -19.38 -10.85 11.20
C THR A 352 -20.58 -10.79 10.23
N SER A 353 -20.45 -11.36 9.03
CA SER A 353 -21.46 -11.31 7.96
C SER A 353 -22.20 -12.63 7.71
N PHE A 354 -21.77 -13.75 8.30
CA PHE A 354 -22.59 -14.97 8.36
C PHE A 354 -23.57 -14.90 9.54
N PRO A 355 -24.89 -15.04 9.32
CA PRO A 355 -25.80 -15.43 10.39
C PRO A 355 -25.27 -16.73 10.99
N LYS A 356 -25.23 -16.84 12.32
CA LYS A 356 -25.09 -18.12 13.01
C LYS A 356 -26.26 -19.02 12.60
N LYS A 357 -26.15 -19.70 11.47
CA LYS A 357 -27.00 -20.82 11.10
C LYS A 357 -26.15 -21.91 10.47
N ASP A 358 -26.19 -23.02 11.19
CA ASP A 358 -26.09 -24.39 10.69
C ASP A 358 -24.69 -24.89 10.31
N PHE A 359 -23.90 -25.13 11.36
CA PHE A 359 -23.12 -26.36 11.45
C PHE A 359 -23.66 -27.16 12.64
N ILE A 360 -24.62 -28.06 12.36
CA ILE A 360 -24.84 -29.28 13.14
C ILE A 360 -24.10 -30.38 12.43
#